data_AF-A0A9E4SE87-F1
#
_entry.id   AF-A0A9E4SE87-F1
#
_cell.length_a   1.000
_cell.length_b   1.000
_cell.length_c   1.000
_cell.angle_alpha   90.00
_cell.angle_beta   90.00
_cell.angle_gamma   90.00
#
_symmetry.space_group_name_H-M   'P 1'
#
loop_
_entity.id
_entity.type
_entity.pdbx_description
1 polymer ?
#
loop_
_entity_poly.entity_id
_entity_poly.type
_entity_poly.pdbx_seq_one_letter_code
_entity_poly.pdbx_strand_id
1 'polypeptide(L)'
;MKIAVCMKYVPIIARIQFDYEAKTIIREGVPSEVNPFDLLGLVRAVELKNSPDDEVVVISMGPPAASEGLTNCVALGADRAVLVTDRALAGSDTLATSRALSLALRREKPDLIICGRNSTDGETGQVGPEIAELMGLPHISSVRKLDLSDDGKSVIAERMTDEGFQTLECGLPALVCVTEGVAPELYPNKEQMDRAQGIPAEEVTCADLLADGPAGSTGDLTQFGAEGSPTWVDEIRLVEPNRLGVLLEDATPEDAAKQVAESLRKRLAELAAESGAGSGPASLPRYPGGKEKSIWVVAETTRQGLAHVTLEMLGKARELTQNTKSEVVAVLIAPQQDSTIAELASQGADRVLVLDNSQIGPVYGMAVGRVLAEAVRDGNPYAVLFASTADGRDLA
;
A
#
# COMPACT_ATOMS: atom_id res chain seq x y z
N MET A 1 -14.51 19.74 -12.68
CA MET A 1 -13.59 18.63 -12.36
C MET A 1 -14.36 17.62 -11.53
N LYS A 2 -14.23 16.33 -11.85
CA LYS A 2 -14.79 15.25 -11.04
C LYS A 2 -13.70 14.56 -10.24
N ILE A 3 -13.84 14.50 -8.93
CA ILE A 3 -12.96 13.76 -8.03
C ILE A 3 -13.71 12.54 -7.50
N ALA A 4 -13.13 11.36 -7.64
CA ALA A 4 -13.62 10.16 -6.96
C ALA A 4 -12.76 9.86 -5.73
N VAL A 5 -13.40 9.62 -4.59
CA VAL A 5 -12.72 9.23 -3.34
C VAL A 5 -13.08 7.80 -3.02
N CYS A 6 -12.11 6.89 -3.05
CA CYS A 6 -12.31 5.53 -2.57
C CYS A 6 -12.18 5.52 -1.06
N MET A 7 -13.22 5.02 -0.38
CA MET A 7 -13.21 4.80 1.06
C MET A 7 -13.36 3.33 1.40
N LYS A 8 -12.88 2.94 2.59
CA LYS A 8 -13.15 1.66 3.23
C LYS A 8 -13.77 1.85 4.61
N TYR A 9 -14.83 1.09 4.89
CA TYR A 9 -15.47 1.06 6.20
C TYR A 9 -14.82 -0.07 7.01
N VAL A 10 -14.09 0.31 8.06
CA VAL A 10 -13.17 -0.57 8.78
C VAL A 10 -13.59 -0.71 10.24
N PRO A 11 -13.30 -1.86 10.90
CA PRO A 11 -13.54 -1.98 12.34
C PRO A 11 -12.65 -1.01 13.11
N ILE A 12 -13.17 -0.46 14.20
CA ILE A 12 -12.36 0.36 15.13
C ILE A 12 -11.37 -0.58 15.84
N ILE A 13 -10.11 -0.61 15.38
CA ILE A 13 -9.08 -1.53 15.85
C ILE A 13 -8.90 -1.48 17.38
N ALA A 14 -8.94 -0.27 17.96
CA ALA A 14 -8.82 -0.06 19.41
C ALA A 14 -9.98 -0.65 20.24
N ARG A 15 -11.08 -1.04 19.58
CA ARG A 15 -12.26 -1.66 20.20
C ARG A 15 -12.41 -3.13 19.84
N ILE A 16 -11.46 -3.71 19.11
CA ILE A 16 -11.43 -5.15 18.86
C ILE A 16 -11.23 -5.88 20.19
N GLN A 17 -12.10 -6.84 20.46
CA GLN A 17 -12.00 -7.70 21.63
C GLN A 17 -11.49 -9.08 21.22
N PHE A 18 -10.74 -9.73 22.12
CA PHE A 18 -10.19 -11.05 21.90
C PHE A 18 -10.80 -12.04 22.90
N ASP A 19 -11.29 -13.16 22.38
CA ASP A 19 -11.57 -14.33 23.19
C ASP A 19 -10.25 -15.10 23.36
N TYR A 20 -9.61 -14.90 24.50
CA TYR A 20 -8.33 -15.54 24.82
C TYR A 20 -8.47 -17.04 25.11
N GLU A 21 -9.66 -17.53 25.46
CA GLU A 21 -9.91 -18.95 25.66
C GLU A 21 -10.06 -19.66 24.31
N ALA A 22 -10.86 -19.09 23.40
CA ALA A 22 -11.06 -19.62 22.05
C ALA A 22 -9.92 -19.26 21.08
N LYS A 23 -9.02 -18.34 21.46
CA LYS A 23 -7.97 -17.76 20.61
C LYS A 23 -8.53 -17.13 19.32
N THR A 24 -9.69 -16.49 19.43
CA THR A 24 -10.41 -15.89 18.31
C THR A 24 -10.70 -14.41 18.56
N ILE A 25 -10.89 -13.66 17.49
CA ILE A 25 -11.36 -12.26 17.56
C ILE A 25 -12.88 -12.26 17.77
N ILE A 26 -13.36 -11.50 18.76
CA ILE A 26 -14.79 -11.23 18.95
C ILE A 26 -15.19 -10.14 17.96
N ARG A 27 -15.90 -10.53 16.90
CA ARG A 27 -16.33 -9.64 15.82
C ARG A 27 -17.70 -8.99 16.08
N GLU A 28 -18.49 -9.57 16.98
CA GLU A 28 -19.83 -9.07 17.29
C GLU A 28 -19.76 -7.81 18.16
N GLY A 29 -20.45 -6.75 17.75
CA GLY A 29 -20.50 -5.49 18.51
C GLY A 29 -19.27 -4.58 18.38
N VAL A 30 -18.27 -4.93 17.54
CA VAL A 30 -17.16 -4.01 17.24
C VAL A 30 -17.68 -2.93 16.28
N PRO A 31 -17.76 -1.66 16.71
CA PRO A 31 -18.17 -0.57 15.83
C PRO A 31 -17.19 -0.42 14.67
N SER A 32 -17.67 0.12 13.56
CA SER A 32 -16.85 0.43 12.39
C SER A 32 -16.86 1.93 12.12
N GLU A 33 -15.84 2.40 11.43
CA GLU A 33 -15.64 3.79 11.06
C GLU A 33 -15.12 3.91 9.63
N VAL A 34 -15.17 5.12 9.08
CA VAL A 34 -14.48 5.41 7.81
C VAL A 34 -12.98 5.36 8.11
N ASN A 35 -12.21 4.64 7.28
CA ASN A 35 -10.77 4.56 7.42
C ASN A 35 -10.16 5.98 7.48
N PRO A 36 -9.31 6.28 8.49
CA PRO A 36 -8.84 7.64 8.73
C PRO A 36 -8.15 8.31 7.53
N PHE A 37 -7.35 7.56 6.78
CA PHE A 37 -6.66 8.07 5.59
C PHE A 37 -7.64 8.48 4.48
N ASP A 38 -8.71 7.71 4.29
CA ASP A 38 -9.72 7.97 3.27
C ASP A 38 -10.52 9.22 3.64
N LEU A 39 -10.77 9.42 4.94
CA LEU A 39 -11.43 10.62 5.46
C LEU A 39 -10.62 11.89 5.19
N LEU A 40 -9.29 11.85 5.39
CA LEU A 40 -8.39 12.95 5.03
C LEU A 40 -8.42 13.22 3.52
N GLY A 41 -8.44 12.15 2.70
CA GLY A 41 -8.57 12.25 1.26
C GLY A 41 -9.88 12.91 0.82
N LEU A 42 -10.99 12.58 1.49
CA LEU A 42 -12.28 13.21 1.25
C LEU A 42 -12.26 14.70 1.58
N VAL A 43 -11.77 15.07 2.76
CA VAL A 43 -11.69 16.48 3.16
C VAL A 43 -10.86 17.25 2.13
N ARG A 44 -9.73 16.69 1.69
CA ARG A 44 -8.93 17.32 0.66
C ARG A 44 -9.66 17.42 -0.68
N ALA A 45 -10.38 16.38 -1.11
CA ALA A 45 -11.17 16.41 -2.33
C ALA A 45 -12.19 17.57 -2.32
N VAL A 46 -12.87 17.76 -1.19
CA VAL A 46 -13.83 18.86 -1.01
C VAL A 46 -13.14 20.22 -1.06
N GLU A 47 -11.97 20.36 -0.45
CA GLU A 47 -11.17 21.60 -0.49
C GLU A 47 -10.64 21.94 -1.90
N LEU A 48 -10.40 20.93 -2.74
CA LEU A 48 -9.92 21.12 -4.12
C LEU A 48 -11.01 21.62 -5.08
N LYS A 49 -12.29 21.59 -4.68
CA LYS A 49 -13.37 22.15 -5.49
C LYS A 49 -13.19 23.66 -5.64
N ASN A 50 -13.14 24.13 -6.89
CA ASN A 50 -12.98 25.54 -7.24
C ASN A 50 -14.18 26.11 -8.02
N SER A 51 -15.09 25.26 -8.49
CA SER A 51 -16.30 25.62 -9.22
C SER A 51 -17.55 24.92 -8.65
N PRO A 52 -18.75 25.54 -8.74
CA PRO A 52 -20.01 24.84 -8.48
C PRO A 52 -20.26 23.61 -9.36
N ASP A 53 -19.59 23.54 -10.52
CA ASP A 53 -19.67 22.41 -11.44
C ASP A 53 -18.68 21.28 -11.08
N ASP A 54 -17.85 21.46 -10.05
CA ASP A 54 -16.99 20.40 -9.54
C ASP A 54 -17.80 19.42 -8.69
N GLU A 55 -17.51 18.12 -8.84
CA GLU A 55 -18.24 17.04 -8.18
C GLU A 55 -17.25 16.13 -7.45
N VAL A 56 -17.53 15.84 -6.17
CA VAL A 56 -16.85 14.84 -5.36
C VAL A 56 -17.79 13.65 -5.17
N VAL A 57 -17.41 12.51 -5.74
CA VAL A 57 -18.14 11.25 -5.58
C VAL A 57 -17.34 10.34 -4.65
N VAL A 58 -17.94 9.94 -3.54
CA VAL A 58 -17.34 8.95 -2.64
C VAL A 58 -17.81 7.54 -3.00
N ILE A 59 -16.88 6.59 -3.10
CA ILE A 59 -17.15 5.22 -3.55
C ILE A 59 -16.63 4.25 -2.50
N SER A 60 -17.47 3.28 -2.12
CA SER A 60 -17.11 2.20 -1.21
C SER A 60 -17.46 0.85 -1.84
N MET A 61 -16.60 -0.14 -1.64
CA MET A 61 -16.94 -1.55 -1.85
C MET A 61 -17.11 -2.22 -0.49
N GLY A 62 -18.29 -2.78 -0.21
CA GLY A 62 -18.53 -3.40 1.08
C GLY A 62 -19.93 -3.92 1.34
N PRO A 63 -20.18 -4.45 2.55
CA PRO A 63 -21.53 -4.84 2.96
C PRO A 63 -22.45 -3.62 3.10
N PRO A 64 -23.78 -3.81 3.16
CA PRO A 64 -24.75 -2.70 3.31
C PRO A 64 -24.46 -1.74 4.47
N ALA A 65 -23.83 -2.23 5.55
CA ALA A 65 -23.42 -1.40 6.69
C ALA A 65 -22.43 -0.28 6.31
N ALA A 66 -21.65 -0.43 5.23
CA ALA A 66 -20.75 0.61 4.75
C ALA A 66 -21.49 1.89 4.28
N SER A 67 -22.81 1.81 4.05
CA SER A 67 -23.64 2.98 3.79
C SER A 67 -23.63 4.00 4.93
N GLU A 68 -23.37 3.58 6.17
CA GLU A 68 -23.19 4.49 7.31
C GLU A 68 -21.95 5.37 7.12
N GLY A 69 -20.82 4.76 6.75
CA GLY A 69 -19.59 5.48 6.42
C GLY A 69 -19.76 6.43 5.24
N LEU A 70 -20.47 6.01 4.18
CA LEU A 70 -20.79 6.86 3.04
C LEU A 70 -21.66 8.07 3.44
N THR A 71 -22.62 7.89 4.34
CA THR A 71 -23.44 8.99 4.87
C THR A 71 -22.58 10.01 5.63
N ASN A 72 -21.60 9.54 6.42
CA ASN A 72 -20.62 10.43 7.07
C ASN A 72 -19.81 11.24 6.04
N CYS A 73 -19.45 10.61 4.92
CA CYS A 73 -18.71 11.28 3.86
C CYS A 73 -19.54 12.37 3.16
N VAL A 74 -20.82 12.11 2.89
CA VAL A 74 -21.77 13.11 2.37
C VAL A 74 -21.98 14.25 3.37
N ALA A 75 -22.05 13.95 4.67
CA ALA A 75 -22.15 14.97 5.72
C ALA A 75 -20.94 15.92 5.72
N LEU A 76 -19.75 15.40 5.40
CA LEU A 76 -18.50 16.15 5.28
C LEU A 76 -18.31 16.85 3.93
N GLY A 77 -19.23 16.69 2.99
CA GLY A 77 -19.25 17.49 1.75
C GLY A 77 -19.06 16.72 0.45
N ALA A 78 -19.05 15.38 0.46
CA ALA A 78 -19.22 14.63 -0.79
C ALA A 78 -20.59 14.97 -1.42
N ASP A 79 -20.61 15.15 -2.75
CA ASP A 79 -21.84 15.50 -3.48
C ASP A 79 -22.73 14.26 -3.72
N ARG A 80 -22.10 13.11 -3.98
CA ARG A 80 -22.75 11.81 -4.21
C ARG A 80 -21.96 10.69 -3.55
N ALA A 81 -22.67 9.61 -3.23
CA ALA A 81 -22.09 8.37 -2.72
C ALA A 81 -22.48 7.17 -3.58
N VAL A 82 -21.55 6.24 -3.78
CA VAL A 82 -21.77 4.97 -4.48
C VAL A 82 -21.34 3.82 -3.57
N LEU A 83 -22.24 2.86 -3.37
CA LEU A 83 -21.99 1.63 -2.64
C LEU A 83 -21.94 0.46 -3.63
N VAL A 84 -20.74 -0.05 -3.91
CA VAL A 84 -20.54 -1.29 -4.63
C VAL A 84 -20.77 -2.45 -3.66
N THR A 85 -21.92 -3.12 -3.78
CA THR A 85 -22.34 -4.15 -2.83
C THR A 85 -22.98 -5.34 -3.54
N ASP A 86 -22.43 -6.52 -3.27
CA ASP A 86 -22.87 -7.80 -3.81
C ASP A 86 -22.27 -8.93 -2.96
N ARG A 87 -22.96 -10.06 -2.84
CA ARG A 87 -22.42 -11.25 -2.19
C ARG A 87 -21.22 -11.82 -2.93
N ALA A 88 -21.15 -11.63 -4.25
CA ALA A 88 -20.02 -12.07 -5.07
C ALA A 88 -18.69 -11.37 -4.71
N LEU A 89 -18.73 -10.26 -3.95
CA LEU A 89 -17.54 -9.53 -3.51
C LEU A 89 -16.97 -10.06 -2.19
N ALA A 90 -17.63 -11.02 -1.54
CA ALA A 90 -17.19 -11.53 -0.26
C ALA A 90 -15.85 -12.28 -0.39
N GLY A 91 -14.91 -11.98 0.52
CA GLY A 91 -13.60 -12.62 0.56
C GLY A 91 -12.61 -12.11 -0.49
N SER A 92 -12.88 -10.97 -1.14
CA SER A 92 -11.93 -10.32 -2.04
C SER A 92 -10.60 -10.01 -1.34
N ASP A 93 -9.50 -10.36 -1.99
CA ASP A 93 -8.18 -9.77 -1.72
C ASP A 93 -8.04 -8.39 -2.38
N THR A 94 -6.82 -7.85 -2.41
CA THR A 94 -6.55 -6.54 -3.00
C THR A 94 -6.90 -6.52 -4.49
N LEU A 95 -6.44 -7.50 -5.26
CA LEU A 95 -6.64 -7.53 -6.71
C LEU A 95 -8.12 -7.65 -7.08
N ALA A 96 -8.87 -8.52 -6.41
CA ALA A 96 -10.33 -8.61 -6.63
C ALA A 96 -11.06 -7.32 -6.22
N THR A 97 -10.63 -6.67 -5.14
CA THR A 97 -11.15 -5.37 -4.68
C THR A 97 -10.88 -4.27 -5.71
N SER A 98 -9.63 -4.16 -6.16
CA SER A 98 -9.16 -3.16 -7.12
C SER A 98 -9.86 -3.32 -8.47
N ARG A 99 -10.12 -4.55 -8.92
CA ARG A 99 -10.93 -4.82 -10.12
C ARG A 99 -12.33 -4.25 -10.00
N ALA A 100 -13.05 -4.57 -8.93
CA ALA A 100 -14.41 -4.07 -8.72
C ALA A 100 -14.46 -2.54 -8.64
N LEU A 101 -13.56 -1.92 -7.87
CA LEU A 101 -13.47 -0.47 -7.75
C LEU A 101 -13.08 0.19 -9.08
N SER A 102 -12.15 -0.38 -9.85
CA SER A 102 -11.75 0.17 -11.16
C SER A 102 -12.93 0.21 -12.15
N LEU A 103 -13.81 -0.80 -12.13
CA LEU A 103 -15.01 -0.81 -12.96
C LEU A 103 -16.00 0.28 -12.53
N ALA A 104 -16.20 0.47 -11.22
CA ALA A 104 -17.04 1.54 -10.69
C ALA A 104 -16.48 2.92 -11.06
N LEU A 105 -15.18 3.12 -10.92
CA LEU A 105 -14.49 4.37 -11.25
C LEU A 105 -14.55 4.68 -12.75
N ARG A 106 -14.49 3.67 -13.63
CA ARG A 106 -14.66 3.86 -15.08
C ARG A 106 -16.07 4.36 -15.44
N ARG A 107 -17.10 3.95 -14.70
CA ARG A 107 -18.47 4.48 -14.87
C ARG A 107 -18.54 5.96 -14.51
N GLU A 108 -17.86 6.35 -13.43
CA GLU A 108 -17.84 7.73 -12.95
C GLU A 108 -17.00 8.68 -13.81
N LYS A 109 -15.94 8.17 -14.48
CA LYS A 109 -14.99 8.95 -15.30
C LYS A 109 -14.38 10.15 -14.56
N PRO A 110 -13.76 9.94 -13.38
CA PRO A 110 -13.15 11.02 -12.62
C PRO A 110 -11.90 11.56 -13.32
N ASP A 111 -11.63 12.85 -13.11
CA ASP A 111 -10.36 13.48 -13.45
C ASP A 111 -9.28 13.11 -12.41
N LEU A 112 -9.66 13.03 -11.12
CA LEU A 112 -8.75 12.68 -10.03
C LEU A 112 -9.35 11.59 -9.15
N ILE A 113 -8.56 10.58 -8.83
CA ILE A 113 -8.93 9.52 -7.87
C ILE A 113 -8.10 9.70 -6.61
N ILE A 114 -8.75 9.73 -5.45
CA ILE A 114 -8.08 9.80 -4.15
C ILE A 114 -8.38 8.53 -3.37
N CYS A 115 -7.34 7.86 -2.89
CA CYS A 115 -7.41 6.75 -1.94
C CYS A 115 -6.64 7.14 -0.67
N GLY A 116 -6.94 6.52 0.48
CA GLY A 116 -5.99 6.53 1.59
C GLY A 116 -4.76 5.68 1.29
N ARG A 117 -3.64 5.95 2.00
CA ARG A 117 -2.38 5.20 1.88
C ARG A 117 -2.56 3.70 2.08
N ASN A 118 -3.35 3.32 3.07
CA ASN A 118 -3.74 1.95 3.37
C ASN A 118 -5.00 1.96 4.24
N SER A 119 -5.63 0.80 4.43
CA SER A 119 -6.64 0.64 5.46
C SER A 119 -6.03 0.13 6.76
N THR A 120 -6.64 0.45 7.91
CA THR A 120 -6.13 0.06 9.24
C THR A 120 -6.35 -1.41 9.60
N ASP A 121 -7.20 -2.11 8.86
CA ASP A 121 -7.51 -3.53 9.08
C ASP A 121 -6.61 -4.47 8.26
N GLY A 122 -6.39 -4.15 6.99
CA GLY A 122 -5.59 -4.97 6.07
C GLY A 122 -4.15 -4.48 5.89
N GLU A 123 -3.89 -3.18 6.08
CA GLU A 123 -2.57 -2.53 6.03
C GLU A 123 -1.70 -2.79 4.77
N THR A 124 -2.29 -3.32 3.70
CA THR A 124 -1.53 -3.69 2.48
C THR A 124 -1.03 -2.48 1.69
N GLY A 125 -1.87 -1.44 1.57
CA GLY A 125 -1.59 -0.26 0.74
C GLY A 125 -1.62 -0.51 -0.77
N GLN A 126 -2.12 -1.67 -1.21
CA GLN A 126 -2.03 -2.11 -2.62
C GLN A 126 -3.21 -1.68 -3.49
N VAL A 127 -4.39 -1.46 -2.89
CA VAL A 127 -5.63 -1.23 -3.66
C VAL A 127 -5.55 0.03 -4.54
N GLY A 128 -4.99 1.12 -4.04
CA GLY A 128 -4.83 2.35 -4.83
C GLY A 128 -3.91 2.15 -6.05
N PRO A 129 -2.65 1.70 -5.87
CA PRO A 129 -1.75 1.38 -6.97
C PRO A 129 -2.32 0.37 -7.98
N GLU A 130 -2.97 -0.70 -7.51
CA GLU A 130 -3.60 -1.70 -8.38
C GLU A 130 -4.76 -1.11 -9.21
N ILE A 131 -5.59 -0.23 -8.62
CA ILE A 131 -6.62 0.50 -9.38
C ILE A 131 -5.96 1.35 -10.47
N ALA A 132 -4.87 2.06 -10.16
CA ALA A 132 -4.18 2.90 -11.13
C ALA A 132 -3.65 2.07 -12.30
N GLU A 133 -3.00 0.93 -12.03
CA GLU A 133 -2.51 0.01 -13.07
C GLU A 133 -3.67 -0.54 -13.92
N LEU A 134 -4.74 -1.03 -13.28
CA LEU A 134 -5.93 -1.55 -13.98
C LEU A 134 -6.62 -0.49 -14.83
N MET A 135 -6.51 0.79 -14.45
CA MET A 135 -7.06 1.93 -15.19
C MET A 135 -6.09 2.51 -16.22
N GLY A 136 -4.80 2.15 -16.17
CA GLY A 136 -3.74 2.75 -16.99
C GLY A 136 -3.46 4.21 -16.63
N LEU A 137 -3.57 4.56 -15.34
CA LEU A 137 -3.37 5.91 -14.82
C LEU A 137 -1.99 6.05 -14.15
N PRO A 138 -1.34 7.23 -14.25
CA PRO A 138 -0.24 7.54 -13.36
C PRO A 138 -0.74 7.65 -11.92
N HIS A 139 0.10 7.27 -10.96
CA HIS A 139 -0.23 7.41 -9.55
C HIS A 139 0.91 8.00 -8.71
N ILE A 140 0.54 8.58 -7.57
CA ILE A 140 1.48 9.05 -6.55
C ILE A 140 1.00 8.54 -5.19
N SER A 141 1.81 7.76 -4.48
CA SER A 141 1.47 7.30 -3.13
C SER A 141 2.01 8.20 -2.03
N SER A 142 1.57 7.93 -0.79
CA SER A 142 2.05 8.57 0.44
C SER A 142 2.05 10.11 0.36
N VAL A 143 1.02 10.68 -0.24
CA VAL A 143 0.88 12.12 -0.48
C VAL A 143 0.42 12.82 0.79
N ARG A 144 1.24 13.74 1.30
CA ARG A 144 0.94 14.53 2.51
C ARG A 144 0.53 15.97 2.22
N LYS A 145 0.66 16.43 0.98
CA LYS A 145 0.12 17.71 0.47
C LYS A 145 -0.26 17.50 -0.98
N LEU A 146 -1.40 18.03 -1.39
CA LEU A 146 -1.95 17.79 -2.71
C LEU A 146 -2.64 19.07 -3.19
N ASP A 147 -2.13 19.72 -4.22
CA ASP A 147 -2.73 20.90 -4.84
C ASP A 147 -2.98 20.65 -6.33
N LEU A 148 -3.78 21.50 -6.97
CA LEU A 148 -3.87 21.55 -8.43
C LEU A 148 -2.86 22.56 -8.97
N SER A 149 -2.36 22.32 -10.18
CA SER A 149 -1.62 23.35 -10.93
C SER A 149 -2.51 24.57 -11.20
N ASP A 150 -1.87 25.72 -11.46
CA ASP A 150 -2.57 26.97 -11.78
C ASP A 150 -3.53 26.83 -12.99
N ASP A 151 -3.21 25.94 -13.94
CA ASP A 151 -4.04 25.66 -15.12
C ASP A 151 -5.03 24.50 -14.94
N GLY A 152 -5.04 23.86 -13.76
CA GLY A 152 -5.93 22.78 -13.39
C GLY A 152 -5.73 21.46 -14.15
N LYS A 153 -4.62 21.29 -14.88
CA LYS A 153 -4.36 20.09 -15.70
C LYS A 153 -3.49 19.05 -15.02
N SER A 154 -2.85 19.39 -13.92
CA SER A 154 -1.99 18.47 -13.15
C SER A 154 -2.24 18.64 -11.65
N VAL A 155 -1.88 17.61 -10.90
CA VAL A 155 -1.73 17.68 -9.46
C VAL A 155 -0.28 17.99 -9.11
N ILE A 156 -0.08 18.80 -8.08
CA ILE A 156 1.21 19.07 -7.43
C ILE A 156 1.15 18.40 -6.05
N ALA A 157 1.99 17.39 -5.85
CA ALA A 157 1.96 16.56 -4.64
C ALA A 157 3.30 16.58 -3.91
N GLU A 158 3.27 16.65 -2.58
CA GLU A 158 4.43 16.34 -1.72
C GLU A 158 4.28 14.89 -1.24
N ARG A 159 5.07 13.98 -1.82
CA ARG A 159 5.14 12.56 -1.49
C ARG A 159 6.14 12.32 -0.37
N MET A 160 5.76 11.50 0.60
CA MET A 160 6.65 10.99 1.65
C MET A 160 7.41 9.76 1.15
N THR A 161 8.70 9.73 1.45
CA THR A 161 9.63 8.61 1.19
C THR A 161 10.42 8.33 2.45
N ASP A 162 11.09 7.18 2.50
CA ASP A 162 11.95 6.83 3.63
C ASP A 162 13.16 7.78 3.78
N GLU A 163 13.56 8.47 2.71
CA GLU A 163 14.66 9.47 2.73
C GLU A 163 14.20 10.93 2.92
N GLY A 164 12.88 11.18 3.05
CA GLY A 164 12.32 12.52 3.19
C GLY A 164 11.15 12.76 2.24
N PHE A 165 11.15 13.89 1.54
CA PHE A 165 10.01 14.32 0.72
C PHE A 165 10.40 14.57 -0.74
N GLN A 166 9.48 14.26 -1.65
CA GLN A 166 9.56 14.56 -3.08
C GLN A 166 8.39 15.43 -3.50
N THR A 167 8.65 16.55 -4.16
CA THR A 167 7.59 17.34 -4.82
C THR A 167 7.46 16.85 -6.26
N LEU A 168 6.28 16.40 -6.63
CA LEU A 168 5.97 15.77 -7.91
C LEU A 168 4.82 16.52 -8.59
N GLU A 169 4.90 16.67 -9.91
CA GLU A 169 3.79 17.12 -10.74
C GLU A 169 3.33 15.97 -11.62
N CYS A 170 2.02 15.72 -11.66
CA CYS A 170 1.43 14.64 -12.46
C CYS A 170 0.19 15.12 -13.21
N GLY A 171 0.17 14.92 -14.53
CA GLY A 171 -0.97 15.26 -15.37
C GLY A 171 -2.22 14.45 -15.03
N LEU A 172 -3.38 15.09 -15.10
CA LEU A 172 -4.68 14.45 -14.97
C LEU A 172 -5.08 13.73 -16.30
N PRO A 173 -5.80 12.61 -16.25
CA PRO A 173 -6.31 11.97 -15.03
C PRO A 173 -5.23 11.19 -14.26
N ALA A 174 -5.32 11.20 -12.93
CA ALA A 174 -4.35 10.56 -12.03
C ALA A 174 -5.01 9.95 -10.80
N LEU A 175 -4.28 9.04 -10.14
CA LEU A 175 -4.64 8.52 -8.82
C LEU A 175 -3.63 8.96 -7.76
N VAL A 176 -4.09 9.37 -6.58
CA VAL A 176 -3.22 9.71 -5.46
C VAL A 176 -3.63 8.95 -4.20
N CYS A 177 -2.65 8.36 -3.52
CA CYS A 177 -2.87 7.76 -2.20
C CYS A 177 -2.37 8.71 -1.12
N VAL A 178 -3.26 9.21 -0.27
CA VAL A 178 -2.94 10.25 0.70
C VAL A 178 -2.62 9.69 2.09
N THR A 179 -1.82 10.44 2.84
CA THR A 179 -1.43 10.14 4.22
C THR A 179 -1.70 11.34 5.13
N GLU A 180 -1.33 11.23 6.40
CA GLU A 180 -1.48 12.30 7.39
C GLU A 180 -0.85 13.62 6.91
N GLY A 181 -1.54 14.72 7.21
CA GLY A 181 -1.10 16.07 6.88
C GLY A 181 -1.67 16.65 5.58
N VAL A 182 -2.35 15.84 4.75
CA VAL A 182 -2.99 16.33 3.51
C VAL A 182 -4.18 17.25 3.78
N ALA A 183 -4.87 17.04 4.90
CA ALA A 183 -6.04 17.78 5.34
C ALA A 183 -6.16 17.69 6.88
N PRO A 184 -6.94 18.56 7.54
CA PRO A 184 -7.30 18.39 8.94
C PRO A 184 -8.27 17.23 9.15
N GLU A 185 -8.22 16.59 10.32
CA GLU A 185 -9.23 15.62 10.74
C GLU A 185 -10.53 16.34 11.09
N LEU A 186 -11.64 15.96 10.44
CA LEU A 186 -12.95 16.56 10.63
C LEU A 186 -13.99 15.49 10.98
N TYR A 187 -14.98 15.90 11.78
CA TYR A 187 -16.13 15.07 12.13
C TYR A 187 -17.41 15.84 11.82
N PRO A 188 -18.43 15.20 11.21
CA PRO A 188 -19.67 15.86 10.90
C PRO A 188 -20.43 16.18 12.19
N ASN A 189 -21.03 17.37 12.24
CA ASN A 189 -21.97 17.74 13.28
C ASN A 189 -23.38 17.18 12.97
N LYS A 190 -24.30 17.33 13.92
CA LYS A 190 -25.66 16.80 13.79
C LYS A 190 -26.42 17.35 12.56
N GLU A 191 -26.31 18.64 12.28
CA GLU A 191 -27.01 19.26 11.15
C GLU A 191 -26.50 18.74 9.80
N GLN A 192 -25.18 18.56 9.69
CA GLN A 192 -24.55 17.94 8.53
C GLN A 192 -25.03 16.50 8.32
N MET A 193 -25.14 15.72 9.39
CA MET A 193 -25.65 14.35 9.35
C MET A 193 -27.13 14.30 8.94
N ASP A 194 -27.97 15.17 9.51
CA ASP A 194 -29.40 15.22 9.18
C ASP A 194 -29.62 15.56 7.68
N ARG A 195 -28.79 16.44 7.11
CA ARG A 195 -28.80 16.73 5.66
C ARG A 195 -28.36 15.51 4.83
N ALA A 196 -27.30 14.84 5.25
CA ALA A 196 -26.73 13.71 4.52
C ALA A 196 -27.69 12.51 4.43
N GLN A 197 -28.53 12.28 5.44
CA GLN A 197 -29.56 11.24 5.41
C GLN A 197 -30.56 11.39 4.25
N GLY A 198 -30.71 12.60 3.69
CA GLY A 198 -31.55 12.85 2.53
C GLY A 198 -30.91 12.49 1.18
N ILE A 199 -29.64 12.06 1.17
CA ILE A 199 -28.86 11.76 -0.04
C ILE A 199 -28.37 10.31 0.07
N PRO A 200 -29.20 9.32 -0.32
CA PRO A 200 -28.81 7.92 -0.23
C PRO A 200 -27.69 7.58 -1.21
N ALA A 201 -26.85 6.61 -0.84
CA ALA A 201 -25.86 6.06 -1.75
C ALA A 201 -26.54 5.32 -2.91
N GLU A 202 -25.99 5.46 -4.12
CA GLU A 202 -26.33 4.62 -5.26
C GLU A 202 -25.77 3.22 -5.02
N GLU A 203 -26.64 2.20 -4.97
CA GLU A 203 -26.19 0.82 -4.87
C GLU A 203 -25.86 0.25 -6.26
N VAL A 204 -24.71 -0.38 -6.36
CA VAL A 204 -24.16 -0.95 -7.59
C VAL A 204 -23.78 -2.40 -7.35
N THR A 205 -24.34 -3.31 -8.14
CA THR A 205 -24.04 -4.75 -8.06
C THR A 205 -22.90 -5.15 -8.99
N CYS A 206 -22.39 -6.38 -8.83
CA CYS A 206 -21.40 -6.91 -9.78
C CYS A 206 -21.95 -7.01 -11.20
N ALA A 207 -23.26 -7.29 -11.35
CA ALA A 207 -23.90 -7.35 -12.66
C ALA A 207 -23.89 -5.97 -13.37
N ASP A 208 -24.16 -4.90 -12.63
CA ASP A 208 -24.13 -3.53 -13.16
C ASP A 208 -22.71 -3.14 -13.61
N LEU A 209 -21.68 -3.51 -12.82
CA LEU A 209 -20.28 -3.27 -13.17
C LEU A 209 -19.86 -3.96 -14.48
N LEU A 210 -20.34 -5.18 -14.71
CA LEU A 210 -20.00 -5.93 -15.92
C LEU A 210 -20.77 -5.44 -17.16
N ALA A 211 -21.99 -4.93 -16.98
CA ALA A 211 -22.78 -4.36 -18.07
C ALA A 211 -22.13 -3.11 -18.68
N ASP A 212 -21.49 -2.29 -17.85
CA ASP A 212 -20.82 -1.05 -18.24
C ASP A 212 -19.30 -1.24 -18.52
N GLY A 213 -18.81 -2.48 -18.45
CA GLY A 213 -17.39 -2.83 -18.66
C GLY A 213 -16.94 -2.76 -20.14
N PRO A 214 -15.63 -2.91 -20.41
CA PRO A 214 -15.10 -2.94 -21.77
C PRO A 214 -15.78 -4.03 -22.62
N ALA A 215 -16.05 -3.76 -23.90
CA ALA A 215 -16.68 -4.71 -24.80
C ALA A 215 -15.94 -6.07 -24.79
N GLY A 216 -16.58 -7.11 -24.24
CA GLY A 216 -15.99 -8.44 -24.05
C GLY A 216 -15.86 -8.89 -22.59
N SER A 217 -16.11 -8.02 -21.61
CA SER A 217 -16.39 -8.42 -20.23
C SER A 217 -17.76 -9.11 -20.17
N THR A 218 -17.81 -10.35 -20.63
CA THR A 218 -18.95 -11.24 -20.40
C THR A 218 -19.24 -11.28 -18.90
N GLY A 219 -20.50 -11.56 -18.52
CA GLY A 219 -21.04 -11.61 -17.15
C GLY A 219 -20.39 -12.62 -16.19
N ASP A 220 -19.06 -12.72 -16.23
CA ASP A 220 -18.22 -13.62 -15.49
C ASP A 220 -17.96 -13.03 -14.11
N LEU A 221 -18.76 -13.49 -13.16
CA LEU A 221 -18.64 -13.11 -11.76
C LEU A 221 -17.41 -13.72 -11.09
N THR A 222 -16.72 -14.69 -11.71
CA THR A 222 -15.56 -15.36 -11.09
C THR A 222 -14.34 -14.46 -10.99
N GLN A 223 -14.39 -13.24 -11.54
CA GLN A 223 -13.33 -12.24 -11.37
C GLN A 223 -13.44 -11.43 -10.06
N PHE A 224 -14.53 -11.62 -9.30
CA PHE A 224 -14.82 -10.95 -8.04
C PHE A 224 -14.69 -11.88 -6.83
N GLY A 225 -14.60 -11.28 -5.64
CA GLY A 225 -14.62 -12.03 -4.38
C GLY A 225 -13.46 -13.01 -4.25
N ALA A 226 -13.68 -14.01 -3.40
CA ALA A 226 -12.72 -15.08 -3.17
C ALA A 226 -12.34 -15.84 -4.44
N GLU A 227 -13.24 -16.01 -5.42
CA GLU A 227 -12.94 -16.71 -6.67
C GLU A 227 -11.99 -15.91 -7.57
N GLY A 228 -12.13 -14.58 -7.59
CA GLY A 228 -11.25 -13.68 -8.33
C GLY A 228 -9.93 -13.36 -7.63
N SER A 229 -9.77 -13.82 -6.38
CA SER A 229 -8.64 -13.49 -5.52
C SER A 229 -7.48 -14.47 -5.74
N PRO A 230 -6.30 -14.03 -6.18
CA PRO A 230 -5.10 -14.88 -6.22
C PRO A 230 -4.58 -15.25 -4.82
N THR A 231 -4.97 -14.52 -3.77
CA THR A 231 -4.52 -14.77 -2.40
C THR A 231 -5.68 -15.10 -1.46
N TRP A 232 -5.39 -15.85 -0.39
CA TRP A 232 -6.33 -16.14 0.68
C TRP A 232 -5.61 -16.15 2.03
N VAL A 233 -6.33 -15.76 3.08
CA VAL A 233 -5.79 -15.80 4.46
C VAL A 233 -5.94 -17.22 5.00
N ASP A 234 -4.83 -17.93 5.14
CA ASP A 234 -4.79 -19.29 5.68
C ASP A 234 -5.02 -19.31 7.20
N GLU A 235 -4.32 -18.44 7.93
CA GLU A 235 -4.40 -18.37 9.39
C GLU A 235 -4.22 -16.94 9.91
N ILE A 236 -4.97 -16.60 10.97
CA ILE A 236 -4.76 -15.37 11.74
C ILE A 236 -4.26 -15.78 13.13
N ARG A 237 -3.06 -15.32 13.49
CA ARG A 237 -2.46 -15.57 14.81
C ARG A 237 -2.29 -14.26 15.56
N LEU A 238 -2.65 -14.26 16.84
CA LEU A 238 -2.28 -13.17 17.74
C LEU A 238 -0.78 -13.30 18.06
N VAL A 239 0.00 -12.29 17.69
CA VAL A 239 1.40 -12.19 18.09
C VAL A 239 1.46 -11.39 19.38
N GLU A 240 1.59 -12.08 20.51
CA GLU A 240 1.78 -11.42 21.80
C GLU A 240 3.17 -10.75 21.84
N PRO A 241 3.26 -9.44 22.11
CA PRO A 241 4.55 -8.77 22.24
C PRO A 241 5.30 -9.32 23.45
N ASN A 242 6.34 -10.13 23.21
CA ASN A 242 7.26 -10.56 24.26
C ASN A 242 8.33 -9.47 24.47
N ARG A 243 7.93 -8.31 25.01
CA ARG A 243 8.85 -7.20 25.33
C ARG A 243 9.10 -7.17 26.84
N LEU A 244 10.37 -7.16 27.23
CA LEU A 244 10.77 -6.95 28.62
C LEU A 244 10.60 -5.46 28.99
N GLY A 245 9.61 -5.15 29.82
CA GLY A 245 9.49 -3.81 30.43
C GLY A 245 10.36 -3.72 31.68
N VAL A 246 11.39 -2.89 31.66
CA VAL A 246 12.22 -2.59 32.84
C VAL A 246 11.91 -1.17 33.30
N LEU A 247 11.33 -1.05 34.49
CA LEU A 247 11.11 0.24 35.13
C LEU A 247 12.36 0.63 35.91
N LEU A 248 12.90 1.82 35.65
CA LEU A 248 14.02 2.38 36.41
C LEU A 248 13.45 3.35 37.45
N GLU A 249 13.42 2.91 38.71
CA GLU A 249 12.92 3.69 39.85
C GLU A 249 14.08 4.36 40.61
N ASP A 250 13.79 5.44 41.34
CA ASP A 250 14.70 6.10 42.29
C ASP A 250 16.07 6.54 41.73
N ALA A 251 16.12 6.91 40.44
CA ALA A 251 17.30 7.46 39.79
C ALA A 251 17.13 8.95 39.47
N THR A 252 18.21 9.73 39.57
CA THR A 252 18.25 11.05 38.95
C THR A 252 18.12 10.90 37.42
N PRO A 253 17.65 11.92 36.67
CA PRO A 253 17.58 11.83 35.21
C PRO A 253 18.91 11.44 34.55
N GLU A 254 20.04 11.87 35.11
CA GLU A 254 21.38 11.52 34.62
C GLU A 254 21.71 10.05 34.86
N ASP A 255 21.42 9.53 36.05
CA ASP A 255 21.69 8.13 36.38
C ASP A 255 20.75 7.19 35.63
N ALA A 256 19.48 7.57 35.45
CA ALA A 256 18.54 6.84 34.62
C ALA A 256 19.05 6.73 33.17
N ALA A 257 19.56 7.83 32.59
CA ALA A 257 20.12 7.82 31.25
C ALA A 257 21.33 6.88 31.12
N LYS A 258 22.22 6.85 32.12
CA LYS A 258 23.35 5.90 32.17
C LYS A 258 22.88 4.46 32.24
N GLN A 259 21.92 4.16 33.12
CA GLN A 259 21.34 2.82 33.27
C GLN A 259 20.64 2.33 31.99
N VAL A 260 19.91 3.21 31.30
CA VAL A 260 19.32 2.90 29.98
C VAL A 260 20.42 2.56 28.97
N ALA A 261 21.45 3.40 28.85
CA ALA A 261 22.54 3.18 27.90
C ALA A 261 23.28 1.87 28.17
N GLU A 262 23.56 1.54 29.43
CA GLU A 262 24.19 0.27 29.82
C GLU A 262 23.29 -0.93 29.52
N SER A 263 22.01 -0.84 29.85
CA SER A 263 21.03 -1.91 29.57
C SER A 263 20.88 -2.17 28.07
N LEU A 264 20.82 -1.12 27.26
CA LEU A 264 20.78 -1.23 25.80
C LEU A 264 22.06 -1.86 25.24
N ARG A 265 23.25 -1.44 25.70
CA ARG A 265 24.52 -2.05 25.28
C ARG A 265 24.57 -3.53 25.64
N LYS A 266 24.15 -3.89 26.85
CA LYS A 266 24.08 -5.28 27.29
C LYS A 266 23.13 -6.08 26.41
N ARG A 267 21.93 -5.58 26.15
CA ARG A 267 20.95 -6.27 25.31
C ARG A 267 21.43 -6.42 23.86
N LEU A 268 22.07 -5.41 23.30
CA LEU A 268 22.68 -5.48 21.97
C LEU A 268 23.78 -6.55 21.91
N ALA A 269 24.62 -6.65 22.95
CA ALA A 269 25.64 -7.68 23.04
C ALA A 269 25.06 -9.10 23.18
N GLU A 270 23.99 -9.26 23.97
CA GLU A 270 23.24 -10.53 24.07
C GLU A 270 22.66 -10.94 22.72
N LEU A 271 21.98 -10.03 22.01
CA LEU A 271 21.42 -10.29 20.68
C LEU A 271 22.51 -10.65 19.66
N ALA A 272 23.66 -9.98 19.70
CA ALA A 272 24.82 -10.31 18.86
C ALA A 272 25.41 -11.70 19.18
N ALA A 273 25.36 -12.13 20.44
CA ALA A 273 25.79 -13.47 20.84
C ALA A 273 24.77 -14.56 20.44
N GLU A 274 23.47 -14.30 20.62
CA GLU A 274 22.35 -15.18 20.21
C GLU A 274 22.32 -15.40 18.69
N SER A 275 22.66 -14.37 17.91
CA SER A 275 22.79 -14.45 16.44
C SER A 275 24.05 -15.20 15.95
N GLY A 276 24.86 -15.75 16.87
CA GLY A 276 25.93 -16.68 16.55
C GLY A 276 27.25 -16.01 16.16
N ALA A 277 27.88 -15.28 17.08
CA ALA A 277 29.25 -14.76 16.93
C ALA A 277 30.37 -15.83 17.02
N GLY A 278 30.10 -17.09 16.64
CA GLY A 278 31.03 -18.22 16.74
C GLY A 278 31.36 -18.93 15.42
N SER A 279 30.57 -18.71 14.37
CA SER A 279 30.91 -19.07 13.00
C SER A 279 30.75 -17.80 12.18
N GLY A 280 31.77 -17.38 11.42
CA GLY A 280 31.59 -16.31 10.42
C GLY A 280 30.36 -16.59 9.56
N PRO A 281 29.77 -15.58 8.89
CA PRO A 281 28.50 -15.74 8.18
C PRO A 281 28.54 -17.03 7.37
N ALA A 282 27.73 -18.01 7.76
CA ALA A 282 27.69 -19.28 7.06
C ALA A 282 27.35 -18.93 5.62
N SER A 283 28.29 -19.13 4.70
CA SER A 283 28.08 -18.80 3.31
C SER A 283 26.92 -19.65 2.82
N LEU A 284 25.75 -19.04 2.67
CA LEU A 284 24.59 -19.75 2.18
C LEU A 284 24.91 -20.27 0.76
N PRO A 285 24.49 -21.50 0.43
CA PRO A 285 24.78 -22.09 -0.86
C PRO A 285 24.23 -21.21 -1.98
N ARG A 286 25.00 -21.05 -3.05
CA ARG A 286 24.59 -20.34 -4.27
C ARG A 286 24.15 -21.34 -5.33
N TYR A 287 23.12 -21.00 -6.09
CA TYR A 287 22.56 -21.85 -7.16
C TYR A 287 22.50 -21.12 -8.50
N PRO A 288 23.63 -20.64 -9.06
CA PRO A 288 23.64 -19.89 -10.33
C PRO A 288 23.16 -20.71 -11.55
N GLY A 289 23.11 -22.04 -11.43
CA GLY A 289 22.52 -22.95 -12.41
C GLY A 289 21.01 -23.17 -12.28
N GLY A 290 20.38 -22.70 -11.19
CA GLY A 290 18.96 -22.84 -10.91
C GLY A 290 18.06 -21.84 -11.65
N LYS A 291 18.44 -21.44 -12.87
CA LYS A 291 17.78 -20.36 -13.63
C LYS A 291 16.30 -20.60 -13.89
N GLU A 292 15.87 -21.86 -13.96
CA GLU A 292 14.45 -22.23 -14.12
C GLU A 292 13.60 -21.85 -12.90
N LYS A 293 14.22 -21.48 -11.76
CA LYS A 293 13.57 -20.98 -10.55
C LYS A 293 14.41 -19.87 -9.95
N SER A 294 14.28 -18.63 -10.39
CA SER A 294 14.99 -17.50 -9.77
C SER A 294 14.15 -16.76 -8.74
N ILE A 295 14.75 -16.27 -7.66
CA ILE A 295 14.16 -15.30 -6.73
C ILE A 295 14.74 -13.93 -7.07
N TRP A 296 13.88 -13.00 -7.44
CA TRP A 296 14.29 -11.65 -7.81
C TRP A 296 14.16 -10.72 -6.60
N VAL A 297 15.14 -9.85 -6.39
CA VAL A 297 15.11 -8.78 -5.39
C VAL A 297 15.19 -7.47 -6.15
N VAL A 298 14.15 -6.64 -6.08
CA VAL A 298 14.18 -5.30 -6.63
C VAL A 298 14.99 -4.43 -5.69
N ALA A 299 16.15 -3.98 -6.15
CA ALA A 299 17.11 -3.24 -5.36
C ALA A 299 16.73 -1.77 -5.31
N GLU A 300 16.68 -1.22 -4.09
CA GLU A 300 16.49 0.20 -3.84
C GLU A 300 17.83 0.88 -3.59
N THR A 301 17.95 2.09 -4.12
CA THR A 301 19.11 2.97 -3.98
C THR A 301 18.71 4.26 -3.31
N THR A 302 19.58 4.72 -2.42
CA THR A 302 19.54 6.02 -1.77
C THR A 302 20.53 6.97 -2.42
N ARG A 303 20.53 8.24 -1.98
CA ARG A 303 21.59 9.20 -2.35
C ARG A 303 22.99 8.75 -1.92
N GLN A 304 23.10 7.80 -0.99
CA GLN A 304 24.37 7.32 -0.42
C GLN A 304 24.84 5.97 -1.00
N GLY A 305 24.06 5.34 -1.89
CA GLY A 305 24.33 4.00 -2.42
C GLY A 305 23.15 3.05 -2.21
N LEU A 306 23.39 1.74 -2.11
CA LEU A 306 22.32 0.78 -1.87
C LEU A 306 21.59 1.07 -0.56
N ALA A 307 20.26 1.03 -0.59
CA ALA A 307 19.45 1.09 0.62
C ALA A 307 19.74 -0.13 1.51
N HIS A 308 19.79 0.07 2.83
CA HIS A 308 20.06 -1.02 3.78
C HIS A 308 19.06 -2.18 3.61
N VAL A 309 17.79 -1.86 3.37
CA VAL A 309 16.73 -2.85 3.16
C VAL A 309 17.02 -3.77 1.97
N THR A 310 17.70 -3.29 0.92
CA THR A 310 18.14 -4.14 -0.20
C THR A 310 19.06 -5.26 0.27
N LEU A 311 19.95 -4.97 1.22
CA LEU A 311 20.86 -5.96 1.79
C LEU A 311 20.10 -7.01 2.62
N GLU A 312 19.13 -6.57 3.42
CA GLU A 312 18.26 -7.45 4.19
C GLU A 312 17.44 -8.37 3.26
N MET A 313 16.89 -7.82 2.18
CA MET A 313 16.11 -8.57 1.18
C MET A 313 16.96 -9.60 0.44
N LEU A 314 18.21 -9.27 0.08
CA LEU A 314 19.15 -10.25 -0.49
C LEU A 314 19.48 -11.37 0.49
N GLY A 315 19.68 -11.05 1.77
CA GLY A 315 19.84 -12.03 2.84
C GLY A 315 18.64 -12.97 2.93
N LYS A 316 17.42 -12.42 2.92
CA LYS A 316 16.19 -13.21 2.98
C LYS A 316 15.97 -14.06 1.73
N ALA A 317 16.26 -13.52 0.55
CA ALA A 317 16.25 -14.29 -0.70
C ALA A 317 17.20 -15.48 -0.60
N ARG A 318 18.38 -15.30 0.00
CA ARG A 318 19.34 -16.39 0.22
C ARG A 318 18.85 -17.44 1.19
N GLU A 319 18.19 -17.06 2.28
CA GLU A 319 17.56 -18.02 3.17
C GLU A 319 16.54 -18.90 2.44
N LEU A 320 15.70 -18.30 1.59
CA LEU A 320 14.70 -19.03 0.79
C LEU A 320 15.34 -20.06 -0.15
N THR A 321 16.54 -19.78 -0.69
CA THR A 321 17.24 -20.72 -1.58
C THR A 321 17.60 -22.05 -0.93
N GLN A 322 17.66 -22.13 0.41
CA GLN A 322 17.89 -23.40 1.11
C GLN A 322 16.77 -24.41 0.83
N ASN A 323 15.55 -23.92 0.60
CA ASN A 323 14.38 -24.73 0.28
C ASN A 323 14.13 -24.80 -1.23
N THR A 324 14.24 -23.67 -1.94
CA THR A 324 13.86 -23.58 -3.35
C THR A 324 14.95 -24.01 -4.32
N LYS A 325 16.22 -23.98 -3.89
CA LYS A 325 17.43 -24.16 -4.73
C LYS A 325 17.47 -23.16 -5.90
N SER A 326 16.98 -21.95 -5.66
CA SER A 326 16.87 -20.88 -6.65
C SER A 326 18.14 -20.06 -6.86
N GLU A 327 18.32 -19.54 -8.07
CA GLU A 327 19.23 -18.42 -8.32
C GLU A 327 18.68 -17.15 -7.64
N VAL A 328 19.51 -16.32 -7.02
CA VAL A 328 19.09 -14.97 -6.56
C VAL A 328 19.54 -13.93 -7.57
N VAL A 329 18.58 -13.17 -8.07
CA VAL A 329 18.79 -12.12 -9.06
C VAL A 329 18.46 -10.77 -8.44
N ALA A 330 19.39 -9.83 -8.45
CA ALA A 330 19.07 -8.44 -8.09
C ALA A 330 18.62 -7.69 -9.34
N VAL A 331 17.53 -6.94 -9.26
CA VAL A 331 17.07 -6.02 -10.31
C VAL A 331 17.38 -4.60 -9.86
N LEU A 332 18.31 -3.95 -10.54
CA LEU A 332 18.75 -2.59 -10.23
C LEU A 332 18.17 -1.62 -11.26
N ILE A 333 17.43 -0.61 -10.79
CA ILE A 333 16.90 0.46 -11.64
C ILE A 333 17.87 1.65 -11.57
N ALA A 334 18.87 1.66 -12.46
CA ALA A 334 19.95 2.65 -12.46
C ALA A 334 20.63 2.71 -13.84
N PRO A 335 21.46 3.74 -14.14
CA PRO A 335 22.28 3.76 -15.35
C PRO A 335 23.18 2.51 -15.50
N GLN A 336 23.49 2.09 -16.73
CA GLN A 336 24.21 0.83 -17.00
C GLN A 336 25.59 0.68 -16.33
N GLN A 337 26.26 1.78 -15.99
CA GLN A 337 27.60 1.78 -15.39
C GLN A 337 27.55 2.21 -13.93
N ASP A 338 26.67 1.57 -13.15
CA ASP A 338 26.51 1.87 -11.73
C ASP A 338 27.49 1.09 -10.84
N SER A 339 28.15 1.78 -9.90
CA SER A 339 29.10 1.18 -8.97
C SER A 339 28.47 0.16 -8.02
N THR A 340 27.16 0.24 -7.78
CA THR A 340 26.42 -0.66 -6.89
C THR A 340 26.26 -2.08 -7.45
N ILE A 341 26.49 -2.30 -8.75
CA ILE A 341 26.42 -3.63 -9.37
C ILE A 341 27.39 -4.61 -8.70
N ALA A 342 28.63 -4.18 -8.44
CA ALA A 342 29.63 -5.01 -7.78
C ALA A 342 29.27 -5.28 -6.31
N GLU A 343 28.66 -4.29 -5.65
CA GLU A 343 28.20 -4.40 -4.28
C GLU A 343 27.08 -5.44 -4.16
N LEU A 344 26.04 -5.40 -5.00
CA LEU A 344 24.95 -6.38 -5.02
C LEU A 344 25.47 -7.83 -5.16
N ALA A 345 26.42 -8.06 -6.06
CA ALA A 345 27.03 -9.38 -6.24
C ALA A 345 27.79 -9.85 -4.99
N SER A 346 28.52 -8.93 -4.34
CA SER A 346 29.25 -9.19 -3.10
C SER A 346 28.32 -9.50 -1.92
N GLN A 347 27.14 -8.87 -1.90
CA GLN A 347 26.11 -9.01 -0.86
C GLN A 347 25.14 -10.17 -1.11
N GLY A 348 25.43 -11.01 -2.12
CA GLY A 348 24.71 -12.24 -2.35
C GLY A 348 23.73 -12.20 -3.50
N ALA A 349 23.88 -11.37 -4.52
CA ALA A 349 23.27 -11.65 -5.83
C ALA A 349 24.13 -12.67 -6.62
N ASP A 350 23.50 -13.62 -7.33
CA ASP A 350 24.17 -14.48 -8.32
C ASP A 350 24.30 -13.76 -9.67
N ARG A 351 23.28 -12.94 -9.98
CA ARG A 351 23.17 -12.17 -11.20
C ARG A 351 22.52 -10.83 -10.89
N VAL A 352 22.94 -9.78 -11.60
CA VAL A 352 22.33 -8.45 -11.53
C VAL A 352 21.74 -8.14 -12.90
N LEU A 353 20.44 -7.83 -12.93
CA LEU A 353 19.75 -7.26 -14.07
C LEU A 353 19.68 -5.75 -13.87
N VAL A 354 20.03 -4.98 -14.89
CA VAL A 354 19.99 -3.52 -14.82
C VAL A 354 18.90 -3.01 -15.75
N LEU A 355 17.95 -2.26 -15.20
CA LEU A 355 16.94 -1.51 -15.92
C LEU A 355 17.43 -0.07 -16.01
N ASP A 356 17.92 0.32 -17.18
CA ASP A 356 18.46 1.66 -17.41
C ASP A 356 17.35 2.71 -17.41
N ASN A 357 17.36 3.59 -16.40
CA ASN A 357 16.43 4.71 -16.25
C ASN A 357 17.03 6.07 -16.61
N SER A 358 18.23 6.11 -17.21
CA SER A 358 18.95 7.37 -17.50
C SER A 358 18.16 8.37 -18.36
N GLN A 359 17.18 7.90 -19.14
CA GLN A 359 16.30 8.72 -19.98
C GLN A 359 14.95 9.08 -19.32
N ILE A 360 14.65 8.52 -18.15
CA ILE A 360 13.32 8.59 -17.51
C ILE A 360 13.36 9.40 -16.21
N GLY A 361 14.53 9.52 -15.56
CA GLY A 361 14.74 10.29 -14.34
C GLY A 361 14.64 9.43 -13.07
N PRO A 362 14.76 10.04 -11.87
CA PRO A 362 14.83 9.33 -10.59
C PRO A 362 13.47 8.83 -10.09
N VAL A 363 12.37 9.18 -10.76
CA VAL A 363 11.01 8.81 -10.36
C VAL A 363 10.62 7.54 -11.09
N TYR A 364 10.06 6.58 -10.35
CA TYR A 364 9.49 5.36 -10.91
C TYR A 364 8.18 5.67 -11.64
N GLY A 365 8.30 6.15 -12.87
CA GLY A 365 7.14 6.40 -13.74
C GLY A 365 6.57 5.09 -14.31
N MET A 366 5.39 5.18 -14.95
CA MET A 366 4.72 4.03 -15.58
C MET A 366 5.61 3.24 -16.55
N ALA A 367 6.55 3.91 -17.23
CA ALA A 367 7.51 3.26 -18.13
C ALA A 367 8.41 2.25 -17.39
N VAL A 368 8.87 2.60 -16.17
CA VAL A 368 9.69 1.71 -15.35
C VAL A 368 8.87 0.51 -14.88
N GLY A 369 7.66 0.76 -14.35
CA GLY A 369 6.74 -0.31 -13.93
C GLY A 369 6.43 -1.29 -15.07
N ARG A 370 6.13 -0.78 -16.27
CA ARG A 370 5.87 -1.63 -17.44
C ARG A 370 7.07 -2.49 -17.83
N VAL A 371 8.26 -1.90 -17.90
CA VAL A 371 9.49 -2.64 -18.26
C VAL A 371 9.82 -3.68 -17.19
N LEU A 372 9.65 -3.36 -15.90
CA LEU A 372 9.83 -4.32 -14.81
C LEU A 372 8.84 -5.48 -14.93
N ALA A 373 7.56 -5.21 -15.16
CA ALA A 373 6.53 -6.22 -15.33
C ALA A 373 6.78 -7.12 -16.56
N GLU A 374 7.21 -6.53 -17.69
CA GLU A 374 7.65 -7.28 -18.88
C GLU A 374 8.85 -8.19 -18.55
N ALA A 375 9.87 -7.66 -17.87
CA ALA A 375 11.03 -8.44 -17.46
C ALA A 375 10.67 -9.60 -16.53
N VAL A 376 9.77 -9.37 -15.55
CA VAL A 376 9.27 -10.42 -14.64
C VAL A 376 8.51 -11.48 -15.43
N ARG A 377 7.67 -11.09 -16.39
CA ARG A 377 6.92 -12.05 -17.24
C ARG A 377 7.85 -12.92 -18.08
N ASP A 378 8.85 -12.31 -18.71
CA ASP A 378 9.81 -13.01 -19.56
C ASP A 378 10.77 -13.89 -18.74
N GLY A 379 11.15 -13.41 -17.55
CA GLY A 379 12.04 -14.12 -16.63
C GLY A 379 11.35 -15.25 -15.86
N ASN A 380 10.01 -15.18 -15.71
CA ASN A 380 9.18 -16.10 -14.96
C ASN A 380 9.80 -16.54 -13.61
N PRO A 381 10.19 -15.59 -12.73
CA PRO A 381 10.83 -15.92 -11.48
C PRO A 381 9.88 -16.67 -10.54
N TYR A 382 10.44 -17.48 -9.66
CA TYR A 382 9.70 -18.14 -8.59
C TYR A 382 9.06 -17.13 -7.63
N ALA A 383 9.75 -16.04 -7.34
CA ALA A 383 9.26 -14.93 -6.52
C ALA A 383 9.97 -13.64 -6.91
N VAL A 384 9.27 -12.52 -6.74
CA VAL A 384 9.85 -11.17 -6.81
C VAL A 384 9.65 -10.53 -5.45
N LEU A 385 10.74 -10.01 -4.89
CA LEU A 385 10.78 -9.45 -3.57
C LEU A 385 10.98 -7.93 -3.67
N PHE A 386 10.06 -7.20 -3.07
CA PHE A 386 10.08 -5.75 -2.93
C PHE A 386 10.24 -5.40 -1.45
N ALA A 387 10.91 -4.29 -1.15
CA ALA A 387 10.96 -3.80 0.21
C ALA A 387 9.62 -3.18 0.61
N SER A 388 9.34 -3.12 1.91
CA SER A 388 8.11 -2.47 2.42
C SER A 388 8.25 -0.94 2.57
N THR A 389 9.10 -0.32 1.76
CA THR A 389 9.32 1.13 1.68
C THR A 389 8.24 1.80 0.83
N ALA A 390 8.24 3.13 0.76
CA ALA A 390 7.31 3.85 -0.12
C ALA A 390 7.50 3.47 -1.60
N ASP A 391 8.76 3.34 -2.05
CA ASP A 391 9.08 2.99 -3.43
C ASP A 391 8.83 1.51 -3.74
N GLY A 392 9.17 0.61 -2.82
CA GLY A 392 8.91 -0.81 -2.98
C GLY A 392 7.43 -1.14 -3.05
N ARG A 393 6.58 -0.44 -2.28
CA ARG A 393 5.11 -0.59 -2.35
C ARG A 393 4.49 -0.05 -3.63
N ASP A 394 5.06 0.99 -4.24
CA ASP A 394 4.57 1.55 -5.50
C ASP A 394 4.92 0.66 -6.71
N LEU A 395 6.05 -0.05 -6.61
CA LEU A 395 6.54 -0.95 -7.67
C LEU A 395 5.95 -2.38 -7.60
N ALA A 396 5.58 -2.84 -6.41
CA ALA A 396 5.02 -4.17 -6.15
C ALA A 396 3.58 -4.30 -6.64
#